data_AF-A0A7L2PLM9-F1
#
_entry.id   AF-A0A7L2PLM9-F1
#
_cell.length_a   1.000
_cell.length_b   1.000
_cell.length_c   1.000
_cell.angle_alpha   90.00
_cell.angle_beta   90.00
_cell.angle_gamma   90.00
#
_symmetry.space_group_name_H-M   'P 1'
#
loop_
_entity.id
_entity.type
_entity.pdbx_description
1 polymer ?
#
loop_
_entity_poly.entity_id
_entity_poly.type
_entity_poly.pdbx_seq_one_letter_code
_entity_poly.pdbx_strand_id
1 'polypeptide(L)'
;MLSSILAKTAINIIDVSAADSQGMEQHEYMDRARQYSTRLAMLSNNLTHWKKLPLLPSLTNQPHQVLASDPVPFADLQQVSRIAAYAFSALSQIRVDAKEELVVQFGIP
;
A
#
# COMPACT_ATOMS: atom_id res chain seq x y z
N MET A 1 -6.84 32.29 -22.33
CA MET A 1 -8.04 31.43 -22.30
C MET A 1 -7.91 30.22 -23.23
N LEU A 2 -7.59 30.40 -24.52
CA LEU A 2 -7.37 29.26 -25.44
C LEU A 2 -6.10 28.45 -25.12
N SER A 3 -5.00 29.12 -24.74
CA SER A 3 -3.75 28.46 -24.34
C SER A 3 -3.91 27.55 -23.11
N SER A 4 -4.66 27.99 -22.11
CA SER A 4 -4.96 27.20 -20.92
C SER A 4 -5.87 26.01 -21.22
N ILE A 5 -6.79 26.13 -22.18
CA ILE A 5 -7.65 25.02 -22.61
C ILE A 5 -6.80 23.97 -23.32
N LEU A 6 -5.95 24.37 -24.27
CA LEU A 6 -5.08 23.44 -25.00
C LEU A 6 -4.09 22.73 -24.07
N ALA A 7 -3.45 23.46 -23.15
CA ALA A 7 -2.53 22.87 -22.17
C ALA A 7 -3.25 21.87 -21.24
N LYS A 8 -4.43 22.23 -20.74
CA LYS A 8 -5.22 21.34 -19.88
C LYS A 8 -5.69 20.09 -20.63
N THR A 9 -6.10 20.25 -21.88
CA THR A 9 -6.49 19.11 -22.74
C THR A 9 -5.30 18.20 -23.03
N ALA A 10 -4.13 18.76 -23.35
CA ALA A 10 -2.92 17.99 -23.61
C ALA A 10 -2.44 17.17 -22.39
N ILE A 11 -2.58 17.72 -21.17
CA ILE A 11 -2.24 17.01 -19.92
C ILE A 11 -3.22 15.87 -19.62
N ASN A 12 -4.50 16.03 -19.98
CA ASN A 12 -5.56 15.09 -19.60
C ASN A 12 -5.81 13.97 -20.63
N ILE A 13 -5.35 14.14 -21.87
CA ILE A 13 -5.45 13.08 -22.89
C ILE A 13 -4.38 12.01 -22.60
N ILE A 14 -4.79 10.76 -22.68
CA ILE A 14 -3.91 9.60 -22.50
C ILE A 14 -3.27 9.27 -23.85
N ASP A 15 -1.93 9.25 -23.88
CA ASP A 15 -1.19 8.71 -25.02
C ASP A 15 -1.20 7.18 -24.98
N VAL A 16 -1.96 6.57 -25.89
CA VAL A 16 -2.08 5.11 -26.01
C VAL A 16 -0.88 4.47 -26.73
N SER A 17 0.05 5.27 -27.27
CA SER A 17 1.25 4.84 -28.00
C SER A 17 2.55 4.92 -27.19
N ALA A 18 2.51 5.42 -25.96
CA ALA A 18 3.68 5.61 -25.09
C ALA A 18 4.37 4.30 -24.61
N ALA A 19 3.96 3.14 -25.12
CA ALA A 19 4.60 1.86 -24.84
C ALA A 19 5.95 1.68 -25.58
N ASP A 20 6.14 2.37 -26.71
CA ASP A 20 7.40 2.36 -27.43
C ASP A 20 8.42 3.22 -26.68
N SER A 21 9.48 2.59 -26.18
CA SER A 21 10.49 3.23 -25.35
C SER A 21 11.35 4.22 -26.17
N GLN A 22 10.83 5.42 -26.42
CA GLN A 22 11.65 6.63 -26.53
C GLN A 22 12.09 6.99 -25.11
N GLY A 23 12.91 6.11 -24.52
CA GLY A 23 13.40 6.24 -23.17
C GLY A 23 14.40 7.38 -23.06
N MET A 24 14.62 7.82 -21.83
CA MET A 24 15.71 8.72 -21.47
C MET A 24 17.04 8.19 -22.05
N GLU A 25 17.82 9.07 -22.68
CA GLU A 25 19.13 8.68 -23.21
C GLU A 25 20.05 8.21 -22.08
N GLN A 26 20.92 7.24 -22.36
CA GLN A 26 21.77 6.64 -21.33
C GLN A 26 22.67 7.67 -20.64
N HIS A 27 23.24 8.63 -21.39
CA HIS A 27 24.06 9.67 -20.77
C HIS A 27 23.24 10.58 -19.85
N GLU A 28 22.01 10.92 -20.24
CA GLU A 28 21.12 11.77 -19.45
C GLU A 28 20.78 11.05 -18.14
N TYR A 29 20.50 9.74 -18.23
CA TYR A 29 20.22 8.91 -17.06
C TYR A 29 21.41 8.89 -16.10
N MET A 30 22.62 8.66 -16.62
CA MET A 30 23.84 8.61 -15.81
C MET A 30 24.14 9.95 -15.13
N ASP A 31 23.98 11.07 -15.84
CA ASP A 31 24.16 12.41 -15.28
C ASP A 31 23.12 12.71 -14.19
N ARG A 32 21.85 12.37 -14.43
CA ARG A 32 20.76 12.55 -13.46
C ARG A 32 20.97 11.69 -12.21
N ALA A 33 21.38 10.43 -12.37
CA ALA A 33 21.71 9.55 -11.26
C ALA A 33 22.85 10.12 -10.41
N ARG A 34 23.93 10.59 -11.06
CA ARG A 34 25.06 11.24 -10.38
C ARG A 34 24.61 12.49 -9.62
N GLN A 35 23.80 13.34 -10.25
CA GLN A 35 23.27 14.55 -9.63
C GLN A 35 22.44 14.23 -8.37
N TYR A 36 21.59 13.20 -8.42
CA TYR A 36 20.83 12.76 -7.26
C TYR A 36 21.72 12.19 -6.16
N SER A 37 22.70 11.35 -6.50
CA SER A 37 23.66 10.83 -5.52
C SER A 37 24.42 11.94 -4.80
N THR A 38 24.91 12.95 -5.53
CA THR A 38 25.63 14.09 -4.94
C THR A 38 24.72 14.92 -4.03
N ARG A 39 23.50 15.25 -4.47
CA ARG A 39 22.53 16.00 -3.65
C ARG A 39 22.12 15.21 -2.41
N LEU A 40 21.91 13.89 -2.55
CA LEU A 40 21.56 13.01 -1.45
C LEU A 40 22.67 12.93 -0.41
N ALA A 41 23.94 12.84 -0.83
CA ALA A 41 25.08 12.83 0.08
C ALA A 41 25.15 14.13 0.91
N MET A 42 24.92 15.29 0.28
CA MET A 42 24.87 16.59 0.98
C MET A 42 23.73 16.66 2.00
N LEU A 43 22.54 16.18 1.63
CA LEU A 43 21.38 16.15 2.52
C LEU A 43 21.56 15.16 3.68
N SER A 44 22.09 13.97 3.40
CA SER A 44 22.30 12.91 4.39
C SER A 44 23.24 13.34 5.52
N ASN A 45 24.26 14.15 5.21
CA ASN A 45 25.17 14.67 6.23
C ASN A 45 24.45 15.57 7.24
N ASN A 46 23.52 16.41 6.77
CA ASN A 46 22.76 17.35 7.60
C ASN A 46 21.53 16.71 8.29
N LEU A 47 21.21 15.46 7.95
CA LEU A 47 20.06 14.76 8.50
C LEU A 47 20.36 14.24 9.91
N THR A 48 19.54 14.58 10.89
CA THR A 48 19.71 14.15 12.29
C THR A 48 18.90 12.90 12.62
N HIS A 49 17.85 12.62 11.86
CA HIS A 49 16.94 11.48 12.03
C HIS A 49 17.12 10.44 10.90
N TRP A 50 16.60 9.21 11.04
CA TRP A 50 16.65 8.14 10.02
C TRP A 50 18.03 7.61 9.60
N LYS A 51 19.11 7.99 10.30
CA LYS A 51 20.46 7.43 10.08
C LYS A 51 20.64 6.02 10.64
N LYS A 52 19.82 5.66 11.63
CA LYS A 52 19.81 4.35 12.27
C LYS A 52 18.36 3.97 12.48
N LEU A 53 18.09 2.66 12.49
CA LEU A 53 16.81 2.19 13.00
C LEU A 53 16.67 2.61 14.47
N PRO A 54 15.51 3.13 14.88
CA PRO A 54 15.24 3.35 16.29
C PRO A 54 15.33 2.01 17.05
N LEU A 55 15.79 2.06 18.28
CA LEU A 55 15.78 0.90 19.17
C LEU A 55 14.34 0.53 19.53
N LEU A 56 14.11 -0.73 19.90
CA LEU A 56 12.83 -1.14 20.45
C LEU A 56 12.52 -0.32 21.72
N PRO A 57 11.27 0.13 21.90
CA PRO A 57 10.89 0.86 23.10
C PRO A 57 10.98 -0.06 24.33
N SER A 58 11.48 0.47 25.44
CA SER A 58 11.42 -0.24 26.72
C SER A 58 9.97 -0.25 27.21
N LEU A 59 9.37 -1.43 27.32
CA LEU A 59 7.99 -1.61 27.78
C LEU A 59 7.89 -1.67 29.31
N THR A 60 8.94 -2.11 29.99
CA THR A 60 8.99 -2.23 31.46
C THR A 60 10.44 -2.25 31.96
N ASN A 61 10.66 -1.74 33.17
CA ASN A 61 11.94 -1.86 33.89
C ASN A 61 11.99 -3.12 34.80
N GLN A 62 10.89 -3.88 34.91
CA GLN A 62 10.77 -5.08 35.76
C GLN A 62 10.22 -6.26 34.95
N PRO A 63 11.01 -6.81 34.00
CA PRO A 63 10.53 -7.85 33.08
C PRO A 63 10.06 -9.12 33.81
N HIS A 64 10.75 -9.54 34.87
CA HIS A 64 10.37 -10.73 35.62
C HIS A 64 9.01 -10.57 36.33
N GLN A 65 8.73 -9.37 36.86
CA GLN A 65 7.46 -9.08 37.52
C GLN A 65 6.31 -9.06 36.51
N VAL A 66 6.52 -8.42 35.35
CA VAL A 66 5.48 -8.36 34.30
C VAL A 66 5.19 -9.73 33.71
N LEU A 67 6.19 -10.60 33.57
CA LEU A 67 5.99 -11.95 33.05
C LEU A 67 5.40 -12.92 34.08
N ALA A 68 5.53 -12.62 35.38
CA ALA A 68 4.96 -13.40 36.47
C ALA A 68 3.58 -12.90 36.93
N SER A 69 3.02 -11.87 36.27
CA SER A 69 1.68 -11.38 36.57
C SER A 69 0.61 -12.37 36.13
N ASP A 70 -0.62 -12.16 36.61
CA ASP A 70 -1.75 -13.00 36.22
C ASP A 70 -1.93 -12.98 34.69
N PRO A 71 -2.06 -14.17 34.05
CA PRO A 71 -2.24 -14.25 32.61
C PRO A 71 -3.60 -13.67 32.20
N VAL A 72 -3.75 -13.39 30.91
CA VAL A 72 -5.04 -12.97 30.33
C VAL A 72 -6.12 -14.03 30.65
N PRO A 73 -7.27 -13.64 31.25
CA PRO A 73 -8.34 -14.58 31.58
C PRO A 73 -8.82 -15.37 30.36
N PHE A 74 -9.06 -16.67 30.53
CA PHE A 74 -9.53 -17.52 29.43
C PHE A 74 -10.88 -17.07 28.84
N ALA A 75 -11.74 -16.45 29.66
CA ALA A 75 -13.02 -15.90 29.21
C ALA A 75 -12.85 -14.85 28.10
N ASP A 76 -11.81 -14.00 28.21
CA ASP A 76 -11.50 -12.96 27.23
C ASP A 76 -11.06 -13.59 25.90
N LEU A 77 -10.18 -14.61 25.97
CA LEU A 77 -9.75 -15.36 24.78
C LEU A 77 -10.93 -16.04 24.08
N GLN A 78 -11.84 -16.65 24.84
CA GLN A 78 -13.03 -17.28 24.29
C GLN A 78 -13.99 -16.25 23.68
N GLN A 79 -14.14 -15.09 24.29
CA GLN A 79 -14.94 -13.99 23.75
C GLN A 79 -14.37 -13.46 22.43
N VAL A 80 -13.08 -13.17 22.37
CA VAL A 80 -12.41 -12.70 21.15
C VAL A 80 -12.50 -13.75 20.04
N SER A 81 -12.32 -15.02 20.37
CA SER A 81 -12.46 -16.12 19.41
C SER A 81 -13.86 -16.20 18.80
N ARG A 82 -14.92 -16.03 19.63
CA ARG A 82 -16.30 -15.96 19.15
C ARG A 82 -16.53 -14.76 18.24
N ILE A 83 -16.02 -13.59 18.62
CA ILE A 83 -16.15 -12.37 17.81
C ILE A 83 -15.47 -12.57 16.45
N ALA A 84 -14.27 -13.13 16.41
CA ALA A 84 -13.54 -13.40 15.18
C ALA A 84 -14.29 -14.39 14.28
N ALA A 85 -14.81 -15.49 14.84
CA ALA A 85 -15.60 -16.48 14.10
C ALA A 85 -16.90 -15.88 13.53
N TYR A 86 -17.56 -15.02 14.32
CA TYR A 86 -18.77 -14.32 13.88
C TYR A 86 -18.48 -13.36 12.73
N ALA A 87 -17.43 -12.54 12.84
CA ALA A 87 -16.98 -11.64 11.78
C ALA A 87 -16.61 -12.41 10.50
N PHE A 88 -15.88 -13.51 10.64
CA PHE A 88 -15.53 -14.38 9.51
C PHE A 88 -16.77 -14.96 8.83
N SER A 89 -17.77 -15.40 9.60
CA SER A 89 -19.02 -15.93 9.06
C SER A 89 -19.78 -14.90 8.23
N ALA A 90 -19.75 -13.62 8.64
CA ALA A 90 -20.38 -12.53 7.90
C ALA A 90 -19.74 -12.30 6.51
N LEU A 91 -18.45 -12.60 6.33
CA LEU A 91 -17.77 -12.47 5.03
C LEU A 91 -18.39 -13.37 3.95
N SER A 92 -19.02 -14.48 4.32
CA SER A 92 -19.73 -15.36 3.38
C SER A 92 -20.92 -14.69 2.67
N GLN A 93 -21.43 -13.59 3.23
CA GLN A 93 -22.51 -12.80 2.62
C GLN A 93 -21.97 -11.80 1.58
N ILE A 94 -20.65 -11.63 1.47
CA ILE A 94 -20.03 -10.85 0.40
C ILE A 94 -20.03 -11.72 -0.86
N ARG A 95 -21.19 -11.80 -1.49
CA ARG A 95 -21.42 -12.53 -2.74
C ARG A 95 -22.54 -11.84 -3.53
N VAL A 96 -22.58 -12.10 -4.83
CA VAL A 96 -23.70 -11.67 -5.67
C VAL A 96 -24.77 -12.74 -5.61
N ASP A 97 -25.98 -12.37 -5.17
CA ASP A 97 -27.15 -13.24 -5.31
C ASP A 97 -27.58 -13.25 -6.77
N ALA A 98 -27.48 -14.42 -7.43
CA ALA A 98 -27.94 -14.58 -8.81
C ALA A 98 -29.46 -14.33 -8.89
N LYS A 99 -29.88 -13.41 -9.76
CA LYS A 99 -31.30 -13.10 -10.02
C LYS A 99 -31.77 -13.63 -11.37
N GLU A 100 -30.94 -13.49 -12.39
CA GLU A 100 -31.23 -13.90 -13.77
C GLU A 100 -29.97 -14.46 -14.41
N GLU A 101 -30.13 -15.27 -15.47
CA GLU A 101 -29.00 -15.78 -16.25
C GLU A 101 -28.37 -14.65 -17.08
N LEU A 102 -27.07 -14.46 -16.93
CA LEU A 102 -26.32 -13.47 -17.73
C LEU A 102 -26.02 -13.97 -19.15
N VAL A 103 -26.14 -15.27 -19.39
CA VAL A 103 -25.86 -15.92 -20.67
C VAL A 103 -26.99 -16.87 -20.97
N VAL A 104 -27.65 -16.69 -22.11
CA VAL A 104 -28.67 -17.61 -22.62
C VAL A 104 -28.20 -18.23 -23.93
N GLN A 105 -28.44 -19.53 -24.10
CA GLN A 105 -28.11 -20.22 -25.34
C GLN A 105 -29.30 -20.13 -26.29
N PHE A 106 -29.08 -19.54 -27.46
CA PHE A 106 -30.06 -19.55 -28.53
C PHE A 106 -29.93 -20.85 -29.33
N GLY A 107 -30.90 -21.75 -29.16
CA GLY A 107 -31.09 -22.92 -30.02
C GLY A 107 -32.28 -22.70 -30.96
N ILE A 108 -32.13 -23.08 -32.22
CA ILE A 108 -33.23 -23.13 -33.20
C ILE A 108 -33.90 -24.52 -33.07
N PRO A 109 -35.24 -24.65 -33.15
CA PRO A 109 -35.94 -25.94 -33.07
C PRO A 109 -35.49 -26.99 -34.09
#